data_AF-F9CYW4-F1
#
_entry.id   AF-F9CYW4-F1
#
_cell.length_a   1.000
_cell.length_b   1.000
_cell.length_c   1.000
_cell.angle_alpha   90.00
_cell.angle_beta   90.00
_cell.angle_gamma   90.00
#
_symmetry.space_group_name_H-M   'P 1'
#
loop_
_entity.id
_entity.type
_entity.pdbx_description
1 polymer ?
#
loop_
_entity_poly.entity_id
_entity_poly.type
_entity_poly.pdbx_seq_one_letter_code
_entity_poly.pdbx_strand_id
1 'polypeptide(L)' 'MDVGEKGDLLEHEGKQYRFCCASCKWAFEQNPEQFIKS' A
#
# COMPACT_ATOMS: atom_id res chain seq x y z
N MET A 1 19.29 9.91 14.79
CA MET A 1 17.88 9.50 14.81
C MET A 1 17.59 8.92 13.43
N ASP A 2 17.61 7.61 13.30
CA ASP A 2 17.30 6.94 12.03
C ASP A 2 15.78 6.91 11.87
N VAL A 3 15.22 7.93 11.22
CA VAL A 3 13.82 7.88 10.81
C VAL A 3 13.78 6.99 9.57
N GLY A 4 13.66 5.68 9.82
CA GLY A 4 13.44 4.71 8.76
C GLY A 4 12.16 5.08 8.03
N GLU A 5 12.29 5.65 6.85
CA GLU A 5 11.24 5.81 5.85
C GLU A 5 10.79 4.41 5.41
N LYS A 6 9.97 3.78 6.25
CA LYS A 6 9.34 2.49 5.96
C LYS A 6 8.09 2.82 5.16
N GLY A 7 8.29 3.04 3.86
CA GLY A 7 7.20 3.10 2.90
C GLY A 7 6.29 1.88 3.10
N ASP A 8 5.00 2.15 3.17
CA ASP A 8 3.97 1.15 3.43
C ASP A 8 3.96 0.10 2.31
N LEU A 9 4.19 -1.16 2.67
CA LEU A 9 4.11 -2.31 1.77
C LEU A 9 2.88 -3.14 2.16
N LEU A 10 2.07 -3.51 1.18
CA LEU A 10 0.94 -4.42 1.38
C LEU A 10 1.05 -5.58 0.39
N GLU A 11 0.94 -6.79 0.90
CA GLU A 11 0.78 -7.96 0.04
C GLU A 11 -0.72 -8.18 -0.21
N HIS A 12 -1.12 -8.20 -1.48
CA HIS A 12 -2.49 -8.46 -1.89
C HIS A 12 -2.50 -9.43 -3.08
N GLU A 13 -3.24 -10.53 -2.96
CA GLU A 13 -3.36 -11.56 -4.01
C GLU A 13 -2.01 -12.14 -4.49
N GLY A 14 -1.02 -12.23 -3.59
CA GLY A 14 0.34 -12.69 -3.92
C GLY A 14 1.20 -11.66 -4.66
N LYS A 15 0.73 -10.42 -4.80
CA LYS A 15 1.47 -9.27 -5.34
C LYS A 15 1.81 -8.30 -4.22
N GLN A 16 3.04 -7.79 -4.23
CA GLN A 16 3.49 -6.80 -3.26
C GLN A 16 3.28 -5.39 -3.82
N TYR A 17 2.44 -4.60 -3.15
CA TYR A 17 2.14 -3.21 -3.48
C TYR A 17 2.92 -2.28 -2.57
N ARG A 18 3.55 -1.25 -3.16
CA ARG A 18 4.29 -0.23 -2.44
C ARG A 18 3.56 1.09 -2.51
N PHE A 19 3.31 1.67 -1.34
CA PHE A 19 2.63 2.93 -1.19
C PHE A 19 3.63 4.01 -0.76
N CYS A 20 3.46 5.19 -1.34
CA CYS A 20 4.27 6.36 -0.99
C CYS A 20 3.93 6.86 0.43
N CYS A 21 2.68 6.65 0.87
CA CYS A 21 2.17 7.15 2.15
C CYS A 21 1.15 6.17 2.75
N ALA A 22 1.00 6.22 4.08
CA ALA A 22 -0.02 5.47 4.82
C ALA A 22 -1.45 5.74 4.32
N SER A 23 -1.74 6.97 3.89
CA SER A 23 -3.04 7.35 3.33
C SER A 23 -3.41 6.56 2.07
N CYS A 24 -2.42 6.32 1.20
CA CYS A 24 -2.62 5.53 -0.03
C CYS A 24 -2.84 4.06 0.29
N LYS A 25 -2.08 3.52 1.27
CA LYS A 25 -2.32 2.17 1.78
C LYS A 25 -3.72 2.04 2.37
N TRP A 26 -4.16 3.00 3.18
CA TRP A 26 -5.47 2.96 3.82
C TRP A 26 -6.62 2.98 2.80
N ALA A 27 -6.53 3.83 1.78
CA ALA A 27 -7.49 3.84 0.67
C ALA A 27 -7.52 2.50 -0.08
N PHE A 28 -6.35 1.90 -0.31
CA PHE A 28 -6.22 0.58 -0.92
C PHE A 28 -6.77 -0.53 -0.02
N GLU A 29 -6.57 -0.50 1.30
CA GLU A 29 -7.14 -1.48 2.23
C GLU A 29 -8.68 -1.40 2.28
N GLN A 30 -9.24 -0.20 2.17
CA GLN A 30 -10.70 0.00 2.15
C GLN A 30 -11.33 -0.50 0.84
N ASN A 31 -10.66 -0.29 -0.30
CA ASN A 31 -11.21 -0.61 -1.61
C ASN A 31 -10.14 -1.08 -2.60
N PRO A 32 -9.49 -2.23 -2.37
CA PRO A 32 -8.37 -2.67 -3.17
C PRO A 32 -8.78 -2.90 -4.62
N GLU A 33 -9.97 -3.45 -4.85
CA GLU A 33 -10.54 -3.74 -6.17
C GLU A 33 -10.60 -2.52 -7.10
N GLN A 34 -10.72 -1.30 -6.56
CA GLN A 34 -10.74 -0.07 -7.35
C GLN A 34 -9.35 0.31 -7.87
N PHE A 35 -8.29 -0.09 -7.16
CA PHE A 35 -6.89 0.19 -7.52
C PHE A 35 -6.24 -0.93 -8.32
N ILE A 36 -6.73 -2.17 -8.18
CA ILE A 36 -6.21 -3.35 -8.90
C ILE A 36 -7.02 -3.63 -10.18
N LYS A 37 -8.02 -2.79 -10.50
CA LYS A 37 -8.86 -3.00 -11.67
C LYS A 37 -8.01 -2.91 -12.94
N SER A 38 -7.90 -4.05 -13.61
CA SER A 38 -7.12 -4.26 -14.84
C SER A 38 -7.56 -3.40 -16.01
#